data_AF-T1ANI6-F1
#
_entry.id   AF-T1ANI6-F1
#
_cell.length_a   1.000
_cell.length_b   1.000
_cell.length_c   1.000
_cell.angle_alpha   90.00
_cell.angle_beta   90.00
_cell.angle_gamma   90.00
#
_symmetry.space_group_name_H-M   'P 1'
#
loop_
_entity.id
_entity.type
_entity.pdbx_description
1 polymer ?
#
loop_
_entity_poly.entity_id
_entity_poly.type
_entity_poly.pdbx_seq_one_letter_code
_entity_poly.pdbx_strand_id
1 'polypeptide(L)'
;YGAHQEEREVVHLPQLPPLLVNGLQAVEDRDFNSHIGIDFSGIARALLADVRSGRLAQGGSTLTQQLVRNLFLDRNRTLVRKLNEALI
;
A
#
# COMPACT_ATOMS: atom_id res chain seq x y z
N TYR A 1 -10.64 17.46 12.26
CA TYR A 1 -9.97 16.79 13.39
C TYR A 1 -11.00 16.06 14.23
N GLY A 2 -11.28 14.80 13.91
CA GLY A 2 -12.37 14.01 14.51
C GLY A 2 -11.86 12.89 15.40
N ALA A 3 -12.14 12.99 16.71
CA ALA A 3 -12.50 11.95 17.68
C ALA A 3 -11.79 10.57 17.76
N HIS A 4 -10.60 10.36 17.17
CA HIS A 4 -9.70 9.27 17.56
C HIS A 4 -8.29 9.83 17.67
N GLN A 5 -7.80 10.04 18.90
CA GLN A 5 -6.38 10.30 19.11
C GLN A 5 -5.65 8.98 18.89
N GLU A 6 -5.05 8.82 17.71
CA GLU A 6 -4.12 7.72 17.47
C GLU A 6 -2.85 8.02 18.26
N GLU A 7 -2.60 7.23 19.31
CA GLU A 7 -1.34 7.26 20.03
C GLU A 7 -0.27 6.60 19.14
N ARG A 8 0.75 7.39 18.78
CA ARG A 8 1.82 6.95 17.87
C ARG A 8 3.17 7.15 18.56
N GLU A 9 3.91 6.05 18.69
CA GLU A 9 5.32 6.09 19.09
C GLU A 9 6.20 6.03 17.84
N VAL A 10 7.13 6.98 17.71
CA VAL A 10 8.10 6.98 16.61
C VAL A 10 9.25 6.07 16.96
N VAL A 11 9.45 5.04 16.14
CA VAL A 11 10.54 4.06 16.30
C VAL A 11 11.47 4.11 15.09
N HIS A 12 12.76 3.82 15.32
CA HIS A 12 13.74 3.74 14.25
C HIS A 12 13.81 2.32 13.67
N LEU A 13 13.96 2.19 12.36
CA LEU A 13 14.05 0.89 11.67
C LEU A 13 15.06 -0.11 12.31
N PRO A 14 16.27 0.32 12.76
CA PRO A 14 17.22 -0.61 13.40
C PRO A 14 16.76 -1.18 14.76
N GLN A 15 15.75 -0.58 15.39
CA GLN A 15 15.19 -1.05 16.66
C GLN A 15 14.14 -2.16 16.45
N LEU A 16 13.68 -2.35 15.21
CA LEU A 16 12.64 -3.31 14.89
C LEU A 16 13.23 -4.71 14.64
N PRO A 17 12.54 -5.79 15.03
CA PRO A 17 12.94 -7.14 14.67
C PRO A 17 13.05 -7.28 13.14
N PRO A 18 14.17 -7.79 12.59
CA PRO A 18 14.33 -7.94 11.14
C PRO A 18 13.23 -8.77 10.50
N LEU A 19 12.71 -9.76 11.23
CA LEU A 19 11.58 -10.59 10.83
C LEU A 19 10.28 -9.79 10.61
N LEU A 20 10.06 -8.73 11.39
CA LEU A 20 8.90 -7.86 11.21
C LEU A 20 9.00 -7.10 9.89
N VAL A 21 10.15 -6.47 9.64
CA VAL A 21 10.39 -5.68 8.43
C VAL A 21 10.34 -6.58 7.18
N ASN A 22 11.04 -7.72 7.22
CA ASN A 22 11.10 -8.65 6.11
C ASN A 22 9.74 -9.32 5.86
N GLY A 23 9.00 -9.66 6.92
CA GLY A 23 7.67 -10.24 6.80
C GLY A 23 6.68 -9.26 6.21
N LEU A 24 6.70 -7.99 6.65
CA LEU A 24 5.85 -6.95 6.09
C LEU A 24 6.15 -6.72 4.61
N GLN A 25 7.43 -6.60 4.22
CA GLN A 25 7.81 -6.50 2.82
C GLN A 25 7.36 -7.75 2.05
N ALA A 26 7.62 -8.97 2.53
CA ALA A 26 7.24 -10.18 1.81
C ALA A 26 5.72 -10.32 1.55
N VAL A 27 4.89 -9.84 2.48
CA VAL A 27 3.42 -9.93 2.40
C VAL A 27 2.80 -8.78 1.61
N GLU A 28 3.20 -7.55 1.89
CA GLU A 28 2.56 -6.35 1.32
C GLU A 28 3.27 -5.85 0.06
N ASP A 29 4.59 -6.04 -0.04
CA ASP A 29 5.41 -5.43 -1.09
C ASP A 29 6.73 -6.18 -1.31
N ARG A 30 6.62 -7.37 -1.92
CA ARG A 30 7.74 -8.33 -2.03
C ARG A 30 8.96 -7.75 -2.72
N ASP A 31 8.72 -6.86 -3.67
CA ASP A 31 9.73 -6.30 -4.56
C ASP A 31 10.09 -4.84 -4.14
N PHE A 32 9.78 -4.45 -2.88
CA PHE A 32 9.91 -3.10 -2.32
C PHE A 32 11.24 -2.39 -2.63
N ASN A 33 12.36 -3.09 -2.43
CA ASN A 33 13.70 -2.54 -2.61
C ASN A 33 14.12 -2.40 -4.09
N SER A 34 13.32 -2.93 -5.03
CA SER A 34 13.64 -2.98 -6.45
C SER A 34 12.92 -1.92 -7.29
N HIS A 35 11.86 -1.33 -6.73
CA HIS A 35 11.02 -0.38 -7.44
C HIS A 35 11.12 1.04 -6.88
N ILE A 36 10.70 2.02 -7.68
CA ILE A 36 10.71 3.44 -7.30
C ILE A 36 9.41 3.91 -6.61
N GLY A 37 8.71 2.99 -5.95
CA GLY A 37 7.44 3.26 -5.25
C GLY A 37 6.18 2.87 -6.02
N ILE A 38 6.32 2.38 -7.25
CA ILE A 38 5.24 1.77 -8.04
C ILE A 38 5.73 0.43 -8.58
N ASP A 39 5.02 -0.65 -8.28
CA ASP A 39 5.28 -1.98 -8.83
C ASP A 39 4.31 -2.29 -9.98
N PHE A 40 4.73 -2.00 -11.22
CA PHE A 40 3.93 -2.31 -12.40
C PHE A 40 3.69 -3.82 -12.55
N SER A 41 4.66 -4.66 -12.16
CA SER A 41 4.55 -6.11 -12.25
C SER A 41 3.56 -6.67 -11.23
N GLY A 42 3.56 -6.13 -10.01
CA GLY A 42 2.62 -6.43 -8.94
C GLY A 42 1.21 -6.00 -9.28
N ILE A 43 1.04 -4.81 -9.86
CA ILE A 43 -0.27 -4.33 -10.35
C ILE A 43 -0.81 -5.27 -11.43
N ALA A 44 -0.01 -5.62 -12.44
CA ALA A 44 -0.44 -6.52 -13.51
C ALA A 44 -0.81 -7.92 -12.99
N ARG A 45 -0.02 -8.45 -12.05
CA ARG A 45 -0.26 -9.73 -11.39
C ARG A 45 -1.56 -9.73 -10.60
N ALA A 46 -1.78 -8.69 -9.80
CA ALA A 46 -2.99 -8.53 -9.00
C ALA A 46 -4.24 -8.42 -9.90
N LEU A 47 -4.18 -7.62 -10.96
CA LEU A 47 -5.26 -7.51 -11.94
C LEU A 47 -5.59 -8.86 -12.58
N LEU A 48 -4.57 -9.63 -12.99
CA LEU A 48 -4.77 -10.95 -13.57
C LEU A 48 -5.41 -11.94 -12.56
N ALA A 49 -4.98 -11.89 -11.30
CA ALA A 49 -5.55 -12.72 -10.24
C ALA A 49 -7.01 -12.35 -9.94
N ASP A 50 -7.34 -11.06 -9.92
CA ASP A 50 -8.68 -10.56 -9.67
C ASP A 50 -9.64 -10.95 -10.81
N VAL A 51 -9.19 -10.81 -12.07
CA VAL A 51 -9.95 -11.24 -13.24
C VAL A 51 -10.21 -12.76 -13.21
N ARG A 52 -9.18 -13.56 -12.89
CA ARG A 52 -9.31 -15.02 -12.82
C ARG A 52 -10.21 -15.49 -11.69
N SER A 53 -10.20 -14.80 -10.56
CA SER A 53 -11.00 -15.16 -9.39
C SER A 53 -12.40 -14.53 -9.39
N GLY A 54 -12.67 -13.59 -10.31
CA GLY A 54 -13.93 -12.86 -10.40
C GLY A 54 -14.19 -11.92 -9.21
N ARG A 55 -13.17 -11.67 -8.37
CA ARG A 55 -13.27 -10.82 -7.18
C ARG A 55 -11.92 -10.16 -6.90
N LEU A 56 -11.94 -9.10 -6.10
CA LEU A 56 -10.70 -8.54 -5.56
C LEU A 56 -10.07 -9.55 -4.59
N ALA A 57 -8.93 -10.12 -4.98
CA ALA A 57 -8.25 -11.20 -4.29
C ALA A 57 -6.79 -10.87 -3.96
N GLN A 58 -6.12 -10.00 -4.75
CA GLN A 58 -4.74 -9.59 -4.50
C GLN A 58 -4.58 -8.08 -4.40
N GLY A 59 -3.77 -7.65 -3.43
CA GLY A 59 -3.30 -6.26 -3.34
C GLY A 59 -2.15 -6.03 -4.32
N GLY A 60 -2.28 -5.00 -5.17
CA GLY A 60 -1.21 -4.55 -6.06
C GLY A 60 -0.53 -3.25 -5.63
N SER A 61 -0.79 -2.76 -4.41
CA SER A 61 -0.29 -1.48 -3.94
C SER A 61 1.02 -1.61 -3.16
N THR A 62 1.99 -0.75 -3.46
CA THR A 62 3.29 -0.69 -2.76
C THR A 62 3.17 -0.05 -1.37
N LEU A 63 4.10 -0.33 -0.46
CA LEU A 63 4.16 0.34 0.85
C LEU A 63 4.23 1.87 0.71
N THR A 64 4.91 2.39 -0.32
CA THR A 64 4.96 3.82 -0.63
C THR A 64 3.58 4.38 -0.97
N GLN A 65 2.81 3.68 -1.81
CA GLN A 65 1.43 4.08 -2.14
C GLN A 65 0.51 4.01 -0.92
N GLN A 66 0.69 3.00 -0.07
CA GLN A 66 -0.05 2.88 1.20
C GLN A 66 0.27 4.05 2.13
N LEU A 67 1.55 4.44 2.23
CA LEU A 67 2.00 5.59 3.02
C LEU A 67 1.38 6.90 2.49
N VAL A 68 1.47 7.15 1.18
CA VAL A 68 0.86 8.34 0.56
C VAL A 68 -0.64 8.37 0.85
N ARG A 69 -1.32 7.22 0.75
CA ARG A 69 -2.73 7.12 1.11
C ARG A 69 -2.99 7.47 2.57
N ASN A 70 -2.19 6.95 3.49
CA ASN A 70 -2.39 7.19 4.92
C ASN A 70 -2.05 8.63 5.34
N LEU A 71 -1.13 9.30 4.64
CA LEU A 71 -0.69 10.66 4.97
C LEU A 71 -1.55 11.75 4.31
N PHE A 72 -1.95 11.55 3.05
CA PHE A 72 -2.53 12.61 2.23
C PHE A 72 -4.01 12.42 1.91
N LEU A 73 -4.57 11.23 2.14
CA LEU A 73 -5.96 10.98 1.83
C LEU A 73 -6.79 10.97 3.09
N ASP A 74 -7.55 12.04 3.24
CA ASP A 74 -8.68 12.06 4.18
C ASP A 74 -9.54 10.82 3.91
N ARG A 75 -10.00 10.12 4.97
CA ARG A 75 -10.87 8.93 4.89
C ARG A 75 -12.20 9.18 4.14
N ASN A 76 -12.45 10.41 3.68
CA ASN A 76 -13.60 10.81 2.89
C ASN A 76 -13.29 10.77 1.38
N ARG A 77 -13.94 9.82 0.68
CA ARG A 77 -14.19 9.77 -0.79
C ARG A 77 -13.13 9.05 -1.65
N THR A 78 -13.27 7.73 -1.76
CA THR A 78 -12.29 6.83 -2.37
C THR A 78 -12.51 6.47 -3.85
N LEU A 79 -13.71 6.60 -4.45
CA LEU A 79 -13.91 6.18 -5.84
C LEU A 79 -13.56 7.25 -6.88
N VAL A 80 -13.96 8.51 -6.66
CA VAL A 80 -13.80 9.59 -7.66
C VAL A 80 -12.32 9.94 -7.89
N ARG A 81 -11.49 9.88 -6.85
CA ARG A 81 -10.05 10.18 -6.94
C ARG A 81 -9.25 9.10 -7.67
N LYS A 82 -9.64 7.82 -7.52
CA LYS A 82 -8.95 6.69 -8.16
C LYS A 82 -9.07 6.73 -9.69
N LEU A 83 -10.14 7.33 -10.21
CA LEU A 83 -10.31 7.58 -11.65
C LEU A 83 -9.52 8.81 -12.12
N ASN A 84 -9.46 9.87 -11.30
CA ASN A 84 -8.71 11.08 -11.65
C ASN A 84 -7.19 10.87 -11.67
N GLU A 85 -6.66 9.97 -10.84
CA GLU A 85 -5.23 9.61 -10.84
C GLU A 85 -4.82 8.68 -11.99
N ALA A 86 -5.77 8.08 -12.72
CA ALA A 86 -5.47 7.26 -13.91
C ALA A 86 -5.47 8.08 -15.22
N LEU A 87 -5.98 9.31 -15.18
CA LEU A 87 -6.09 10.22 -16.32
C LEU A 87 -4.99 11.30 -16.37
N ILE A 88 -4.13 11.35 -15.34
CA ILE A 88 -2.97 12.24 -15.22
C ILE A 88 -1.72 11.35 -15.19
#